data_AF-D5UC15-F1
#
_entry.id   AF-D5UC15-F1
#
_cell.length_a   1.000
_cell.length_b   1.000
_cell.length_c   1.000
_cell.angle_alpha   90.00
_cell.angle_beta   90.00
_cell.angle_gamma   90.00
#
_symmetry.space_group_name_H-M   'P 1'
#
loop_
_entity.id
_entity.type
_entity.pdbx_description
1 polymer ?
#
loop_
_entity_poly.entity_id
_entity_poly.type
_entity_poly.pdbx_seq_one_letter_code
_entity_poly.pdbx_strand_id
1 'polypeptide(L)'
;MSTSFQESPFPLTPAQRRAALIAAERERRQAQRERREVAAHRSVLMAMSQAERAQRAVLLRHVAGQVRGLAQRVAHTERLEALARELDATVGGLTAAAPGLALWRRDDWDAFLRSALEAGDGIGQVLLLLVERELVSLAPERLRLLRAAVDRDMTAAVDGPDSWRIARGAAAVLGGLRPQPEDLRAMARSADLAMVDSALDQDPALVTTIRPEVSAIEGNYLKARTRPRLVDHDALVQLGWHEEIRRRQLVAGELPRDLHEDDPWVLRHRLFEGDVGAAALVPSALPELVEILDVLRSPRQFVETQGADPSLWRLLDAALGDDLAGTGHLTFDVWRRLARARAMLYSDDLAAAAACVRDVPSLPSGGRMAVEVHNLALYCAVLSGDVNSARALLRELRAPGRSAATARNIDVAETTLNRMRDGDKRSALEDFESPWVVLGLDEPAGSESSVERPWDARWVALQRETKTDAARRIRVNRARQRLAVGDEERRHFIVPLAADSYVPARRGVLFPEASPMPRRTPPPDVESVRESLRRVWREAISTALREARPTELWQELHDARG
;
A
#
# COMPACT_ATOMS: atom_id res chain seq x y z
N MET A 1 5.17 57.47 -5.61
CA MET A 1 5.04 57.79 -4.17
C MET A 1 3.55 58.01 -3.89
N SER A 2 2.87 57.01 -3.36
CA SER A 2 1.49 57.13 -2.87
C SER A 2 1.42 56.45 -1.51
N THR A 3 1.31 57.26 -0.46
CA THR A 3 1.20 56.83 0.95
C THR A 3 -0.24 56.48 1.27
N SER A 4 -0.48 55.26 1.72
CA SER A 4 -1.75 54.81 2.29
C SER A 4 -1.96 55.40 3.68
N PHE A 5 -3.06 56.14 3.85
CA PHE A 5 -3.54 56.57 5.16
C PHE A 5 -4.19 55.38 5.86
N GLN A 6 -3.61 54.91 6.96
CA GLN A 6 -4.27 54.03 7.92
C GLN A 6 -5.23 54.86 8.78
N GLU A 7 -6.53 54.69 8.55
CA GLU A 7 -7.57 55.21 9.45
C GLU A 7 -7.55 54.45 10.78
N SER A 8 -7.27 55.16 11.87
CA SER A 8 -7.49 54.66 13.22
C SER A 8 -8.98 54.67 13.56
N PRO A 9 -9.52 53.62 14.20
CA PRO A 9 -10.93 53.57 14.54
C PRO A 9 -11.24 54.57 15.66
N PHE A 10 -12.22 55.45 15.40
CA PHE A 10 -12.74 56.45 16.33
C PHE A 10 -13.21 55.81 17.67
N PRO A 11 -13.02 56.49 18.82
CA PRO A 11 -13.46 55.98 20.11
C PRO A 11 -14.99 55.87 20.17
N LEU A 12 -15.48 54.66 20.48
CA LEU A 12 -16.91 54.37 20.63
C LEU A 12 -17.58 55.36 21.60
N THR A 13 -18.73 55.89 21.18
CA THR A 13 -19.59 56.78 21.99
C THR A 13 -20.08 56.07 23.26
N PRO A 14 -20.42 56.80 24.34
CA PRO A 14 -20.94 56.20 25.58
C PRO A 14 -22.14 55.26 25.37
N ALA A 15 -23.01 55.56 24.38
CA ALA A 15 -24.14 54.72 24.01
C ALA A 15 -23.69 53.40 23.35
N GLN A 16 -22.70 53.44 22.46
CA GLN A 16 -22.12 52.25 21.82
C GLN A 16 -21.38 51.37 22.84
N ARG A 17 -20.69 51.96 23.82
CA ARG A 17 -20.07 51.19 24.92
C ARG A 17 -21.11 50.48 25.78
N ARG A 18 -22.24 51.13 26.08
CA ARG A 18 -23.34 50.52 26.84
C ARG A 18 -24.01 49.38 26.08
N ALA A 19 -24.21 49.53 24.77
CA ALA A 19 -24.73 48.47 23.91
C ALA A 19 -23.77 47.27 23.82
N ALA A 20 -22.47 47.52 23.68
CA ALA A 20 -21.43 46.48 23.67
C ALA A 20 -21.36 45.72 25.01
N LEU A 21 -21.48 46.42 26.14
CA LEU A 21 -21.52 45.79 27.47
C LEU A 21 -22.77 44.91 27.65
N ILE A 22 -23.93 45.35 27.15
CA ILE A 22 -25.17 44.55 27.21
C ILE A 22 -25.06 43.31 26.31
N ALA A 23 -24.47 43.43 25.13
CA ALA A 23 -24.22 42.30 24.23
C ALA A 23 -23.25 41.29 24.86
N ALA A 24 -22.13 41.76 25.43
CA ALA A 24 -21.16 40.91 26.12
C ALA A 24 -21.75 40.20 27.35
N GLU A 25 -22.63 40.88 28.10
CA GLU A 25 -23.32 40.27 29.25
C GLU A 25 -24.37 39.24 28.82
N ARG A 26 -25.04 39.45 27.67
CA ARG A 26 -25.93 38.46 27.07
C ARG A 26 -25.16 37.22 26.60
N GLU A 27 -24.03 37.40 25.92
CA GLU A 27 -23.15 36.29 25.52
C GLU A 27 -22.63 35.50 26.73
N ARG A 28 -22.22 36.20 27.80
CA ARG A 28 -21.80 35.54 29.05
C ARG A 28 -22.91 34.70 29.66
N ARG A 29 -24.13 35.22 29.74
CA ARG A 29 -25.28 34.49 30.27
C ARG A 29 -25.68 33.31 29.39
N GLN A 30 -25.55 33.45 28.07
CA GLN A 30 -25.80 32.37 27.12
C GLN A 30 -24.76 31.25 27.27
N ALA A 31 -23.47 31.60 27.29
CA ALA A 31 -22.38 30.64 27.53
C ALA A 31 -22.51 29.94 28.89
N GLN A 32 -23.00 30.64 29.93
CA GLN A 32 -23.23 30.03 31.23
C GLN A 32 -24.41 29.05 31.23
N ARG A 33 -25.47 29.31 30.44
CA ARG A 33 -26.58 28.37 30.23
C ARG A 33 -26.13 27.13 29.47
N GLU A 34 -25.39 27.30 28.38
CA GLU A 34 -24.83 26.19 27.59
C GLU A 34 -23.92 25.30 28.45
N ARG A 35 -23.05 25.89 29.29
CA ARG A 35 -22.22 25.12 30.23
C ARG A 35 -23.04 24.31 31.23
N ARG A 36 -24.15 24.86 31.75
CA ARG A 36 -25.05 24.15 32.68
C ARG A 36 -25.79 23.01 31.98
N GLU A 37 -26.25 23.24 30.75
CA GLU A 37 -26.92 22.23 29.93
C GLU A 37 -25.97 21.08 29.56
N VAL A 38 -24.74 21.39 29.15
CA VAL A 38 -23.69 20.38 28.87
C VAL A 38 -23.34 19.59 30.13
N ALA A 39 -23.22 20.24 31.29
CA ALA A 39 -22.95 19.57 32.56
C ALA A 39 -24.09 18.64 32.98
N ALA A 40 -25.35 19.08 32.87
CA ALA A 40 -26.53 18.27 33.14
C ALA A 40 -26.64 17.08 32.15
N HIS A 41 -26.34 17.30 30.88
CA HIS A 41 -26.32 16.25 29.87
C HIS A 41 -25.24 15.18 30.15
N ARG A 42 -24.06 15.63 30.61
CA ARG A 42 -22.95 14.75 30.96
C ARG A 42 -23.24 13.95 32.23
N SER A 43 -23.91 14.52 33.24
CA SER A 43 -24.30 13.77 34.44
C SER A 43 -25.33 12.68 34.12
N VAL A 44 -26.30 12.97 33.25
CA VAL A 44 -27.27 11.97 32.76
C VAL A 44 -26.56 10.87 31.96
N LEU A 45 -25.60 11.20 31.10
CA LEU A 45 -24.84 10.20 30.33
C LEU A 45 -23.96 9.30 31.20
N MET A 46 -23.41 9.82 32.30
CA MET A 46 -22.61 9.03 33.26
C MET A 46 -23.47 8.11 34.13
N ALA A 47 -24.73 8.47 34.38
CA ALA A 47 -25.68 7.64 35.12
C ALA A 47 -26.30 6.49 34.29
N MET A 48 -26.11 6.50 32.95
CA MET A 48 -26.66 5.49 32.04
C MET A 48 -25.72 4.27 31.91
N SER A 49 -26.31 3.08 31.90
CA SER A 49 -25.60 1.84 31.59
C SER A 49 -25.04 1.86 30.15
N GLN A 50 -24.04 1.02 29.88
CA GLN A 50 -23.39 0.97 28.56
C GLN A 50 -24.37 0.59 27.43
N ALA A 51 -25.37 -0.25 27.73
CA ALA A 51 -26.44 -0.62 26.81
C ALA A 51 -27.36 0.57 26.48
N GLU A 52 -27.77 1.34 27.49
CA GLU A 52 -28.60 2.54 27.28
C GLU A 52 -27.86 3.64 26.53
N ARG A 53 -26.54 3.80 26.77
CA ARG A 53 -25.69 4.71 25.99
C ARG A 53 -25.61 4.31 24.51
N ALA A 54 -25.47 3.02 24.22
CA ALA A 54 -25.46 2.51 22.86
C ALA A 54 -26.81 2.73 22.15
N GLN A 55 -27.93 2.43 22.82
CA GLN A 55 -29.28 2.60 22.28
C GLN A 55 -29.62 4.07 22.03
N ARG A 56 -29.24 4.97 22.96
CA ARG A 56 -29.39 6.42 22.78
C ARG A 56 -28.53 6.96 21.63
N ALA A 57 -27.30 6.46 21.47
CA ALA A 57 -26.46 6.83 20.33
C ALA A 57 -27.03 6.37 18.98
N VAL A 58 -27.73 5.23 18.95
CA VAL A 58 -28.47 4.78 17.75
C VAL A 58 -29.67 5.70 17.46
N LEU A 59 -30.48 6.02 18.48
CA LEU A 59 -31.63 6.92 18.32
C LEU A 59 -31.22 8.34 17.92
N LEU A 60 -30.16 8.90 18.52
CA LEU A 60 -29.62 10.21 18.14
C LEU A 60 -29.08 10.23 16.72
N ARG A 61 -28.44 9.13 16.26
CA ARG A 61 -28.02 9.00 14.86
C ARG A 61 -29.22 8.94 13.91
N HIS A 62 -30.29 8.25 14.30
CA HIS A 62 -31.52 8.18 13.52
C HIS A 62 -32.22 9.54 13.42
N VAL A 63 -32.41 10.23 14.55
CA VAL A 63 -33.01 11.58 14.60
C VAL A 63 -32.13 12.60 13.88
N ALA A 64 -30.81 12.57 14.05
CA ALA A 64 -29.90 13.43 13.29
C ALA A 64 -29.90 13.11 11.78
N GLY A 65 -30.19 11.87 11.39
CA GLY A 65 -30.44 11.49 9.99
C GLY A 65 -31.75 12.10 9.47
N GLN A 66 -32.83 12.01 10.24
CA GLN A 66 -34.14 12.58 9.87
C GLN A 66 -34.13 14.11 9.84
N VAL A 67 -33.48 14.77 10.82
CA VAL A 67 -33.32 16.23 10.85
C VAL A 67 -32.42 16.71 9.72
N ARG A 68 -31.34 15.99 9.38
CA ARG A 68 -30.54 16.28 8.17
C ARG A 68 -31.36 16.10 6.91
N GLY A 69 -32.18 15.05 6.83
CA GLY A 69 -33.10 14.84 5.71
C GLY A 69 -34.14 15.95 5.56
N LEU A 70 -34.71 16.45 6.66
CA LEU A 70 -35.65 17.57 6.67
C LEU A 70 -34.95 18.89 6.34
N ALA A 71 -33.77 19.16 6.91
CA ALA A 71 -32.98 20.35 6.59
C ALA A 71 -32.52 20.35 5.12
N GLN A 72 -32.17 19.19 4.57
CA GLN A 72 -31.88 19.02 3.14
C GLN A 72 -33.13 19.27 2.29
N ARG A 73 -34.32 18.83 2.72
CA ARG A 73 -35.58 19.12 2.02
C ARG A 73 -35.93 20.60 2.05
N VAL A 74 -35.81 21.26 3.21
CA VAL A 74 -36.06 22.72 3.35
C VAL A 74 -35.06 23.53 2.54
N ALA A 75 -33.76 23.22 2.64
CA ALA A 75 -32.73 23.85 1.83
C ALA A 75 -32.93 23.56 0.33
N HIS A 76 -33.47 22.40 -0.03
CA HIS A 76 -33.87 22.09 -1.40
C HIS A 76 -35.06 22.95 -1.84
N THR A 77 -36.09 23.13 -1.01
CA THR A 77 -37.23 24.00 -1.31
C THR A 77 -36.83 25.47 -1.45
N GLU A 78 -36.04 26.00 -0.51
CA GLU A 78 -35.52 27.38 -0.59
C GLU A 78 -34.62 27.57 -1.83
N ARG A 79 -33.85 26.54 -2.20
CA ARG A 79 -33.04 26.52 -3.42
C ARG A 79 -33.90 26.46 -4.68
N LEU A 80 -35.01 25.72 -4.67
CA LEU A 80 -35.99 25.69 -5.77
C LEU A 80 -36.68 27.06 -5.92
N GLU A 81 -37.01 27.75 -4.84
CA GLU A 81 -37.59 29.10 -4.87
C GLU A 81 -36.59 30.18 -5.29
N ALA A 82 -35.31 30.04 -4.92
CA ALA A 82 -34.24 30.91 -5.42
C ALA A 82 -34.00 30.67 -6.92
N LEU A 83 -33.98 29.41 -7.35
CA LEU A 83 -33.86 29.00 -8.75
C LEU A 83 -35.05 29.48 -9.59
N ALA A 84 -36.29 29.39 -9.08
CA ALA A 84 -37.47 29.89 -9.77
C ALA A 84 -37.38 31.40 -10.00
N ARG A 85 -36.91 32.17 -9.01
CA ARG A 85 -36.69 33.61 -9.13
C ARG A 85 -35.55 33.97 -10.09
N GLU A 86 -34.48 33.19 -10.09
CA GLU A 86 -33.34 33.38 -11.00
C GLU A 86 -33.73 33.01 -12.45
N LEU A 87 -34.52 31.96 -12.63
CA LEU A 87 -35.10 31.55 -13.91
C LEU A 87 -36.04 32.65 -14.44
N ASP A 88 -36.94 33.18 -13.60
CA ASP A 88 -37.82 34.29 -13.96
C ASP A 88 -37.05 35.57 -14.29
N ALA A 89 -35.96 35.87 -13.58
CA ALA A 89 -35.09 37.01 -13.87
C ALA A 89 -34.30 36.83 -15.18
N THR A 90 -33.79 35.62 -15.44
CA THR A 90 -33.07 35.27 -16.67
C THR A 90 -34.00 35.32 -17.88
N VAL A 91 -35.21 34.77 -17.73
CA VAL A 91 -36.27 34.83 -18.73
C VAL A 91 -36.75 36.28 -18.92
N GLY A 92 -36.89 37.06 -17.84
CA GLY A 92 -37.24 38.49 -17.91
C GLY A 92 -36.18 39.36 -18.60
N GLY A 93 -34.90 38.97 -18.54
CA GLY A 93 -33.78 39.68 -19.16
C GLY A 93 -33.65 39.48 -20.68
N LEU A 94 -34.23 38.41 -21.23
CA LEU A 94 -34.08 38.01 -22.65
C LEU A 94 -34.98 38.78 -23.65
N THR A 95 -35.30 40.04 -23.36
CA THR A 95 -36.25 40.94 -24.07
C THR A 95 -37.72 40.50 -24.04
N ALA A 96 -38.60 41.41 -23.59
CA ALA A 96 -40.04 41.20 -23.45
C ALA A 96 -40.82 41.00 -24.77
N ALA A 97 -40.14 40.91 -25.92
CA ALA A 97 -40.75 40.85 -27.25
C ALA A 97 -40.54 39.53 -28.00
N ALA A 98 -39.80 38.56 -27.45
CA ALA A 98 -39.53 37.30 -28.14
C ALA A 98 -40.76 36.34 -28.07
N PRO A 99 -41.27 35.85 -29.23
CA PRO A 99 -42.40 34.90 -29.30
C PRO A 99 -42.26 33.68 -28.38
N GLY A 100 -41.03 33.20 -28.17
CA GLY A 100 -40.71 32.06 -27.28
C GLY A 100 -41.18 32.23 -25.83
N LEU A 101 -41.14 33.44 -25.27
CA LEU A 101 -41.55 33.66 -23.87
C LEU A 101 -43.06 33.53 -23.66
N ALA A 102 -43.84 33.93 -24.65
CA ALA A 102 -45.29 33.76 -24.65
C ALA A 102 -45.68 32.28 -24.81
N LEU A 103 -44.86 31.50 -25.52
CA LEU A 103 -45.03 30.06 -25.68
C LEU A 103 -44.68 29.30 -24.39
N TRP A 104 -43.59 29.68 -23.71
CA TRP A 104 -43.22 29.14 -22.39
C TRP A 104 -44.31 29.39 -21.34
N ARG A 105 -44.85 30.62 -21.26
CA ARG A 105 -45.93 30.96 -20.32
C ARG A 105 -47.28 30.30 -20.62
N ARG A 106 -47.44 29.69 -21.80
CA ARG A 106 -48.65 28.98 -22.24
C ARG A 106 -48.50 27.46 -22.15
N ASP A 107 -47.40 26.97 -21.59
CA ASP A 107 -47.02 25.55 -21.55
C ASP A 107 -46.94 24.88 -22.94
N ASP A 108 -46.78 25.66 -24.02
CA ASP A 108 -46.63 25.14 -25.38
C ASP A 108 -45.16 24.80 -25.66
N TRP A 109 -44.72 23.70 -25.06
CA TRP A 109 -43.33 23.26 -25.07
C TRP A 109 -42.77 22.96 -26.48
N ASP A 110 -43.57 22.35 -27.37
CA ASP A 110 -43.11 21.99 -28.72
C ASP A 110 -42.93 23.25 -29.60
N ALA A 111 -43.74 24.30 -29.41
CA ALA A 111 -43.54 25.59 -30.07
C ALA A 111 -42.43 26.43 -29.43
N PHE A 112 -42.31 26.38 -28.09
CA PHE A 112 -41.21 27.01 -27.36
C PHE A 112 -39.85 26.46 -27.78
N LEU A 113 -39.70 25.14 -27.87
CA LEU A 113 -38.47 24.48 -28.33
C LEU A 113 -38.13 24.82 -29.79
N ARG A 114 -39.13 24.95 -30.68
CA ARG A 114 -38.91 25.43 -32.05
C ARG A 114 -38.39 26.86 -32.08
N SER A 115 -39.07 27.77 -31.38
CA SER A 115 -38.63 29.16 -31.26
C SER A 115 -37.26 29.27 -30.58
N ALA A 116 -36.93 28.34 -29.67
CA ALA A 116 -35.64 28.25 -28.98
C ALA A 116 -34.49 27.92 -29.92
N LEU A 117 -34.71 26.91 -30.76
CA LEU A 117 -33.74 26.40 -31.72
C LEU A 117 -33.54 27.37 -32.90
N GLU A 118 -34.57 28.14 -33.26
CA GLU A 118 -34.51 29.14 -34.34
C GLU A 118 -33.86 30.47 -33.93
N ALA A 119 -33.89 30.84 -32.64
CA ALA A 119 -33.47 32.18 -32.18
C ALA A 119 -31.97 32.34 -31.87
N GLY A 120 -31.16 31.29 -32.00
CA GLY A 120 -29.69 31.37 -31.97
C GLY A 120 -29.04 31.64 -30.60
N ASP A 121 -29.36 32.73 -29.90
CA ASP A 121 -28.41 33.27 -28.89
C ASP A 121 -28.99 33.62 -27.50
N GLY A 122 -30.24 33.26 -27.19
CA GLY A 122 -30.82 33.49 -25.85
C GLY A 122 -31.45 32.26 -25.19
N ILE A 123 -32.11 31.42 -25.98
CA ILE A 123 -32.96 30.36 -25.45
C ILE A 123 -32.16 29.06 -25.20
N GLY A 124 -30.99 28.92 -25.82
CA GLY A 124 -30.01 27.87 -25.48
C GLY A 124 -29.53 27.93 -24.03
N GLN A 125 -29.39 29.13 -23.45
CA GLN A 125 -29.05 29.30 -22.02
C GLN A 125 -30.19 28.88 -21.09
N VAL A 126 -31.44 29.09 -21.49
CA VAL A 126 -32.62 28.63 -20.75
C VAL A 126 -32.72 27.10 -20.79
N LEU A 127 -32.47 26.48 -21.95
CA LEU A 127 -32.41 25.02 -22.07
C LEU A 127 -31.25 24.42 -21.26
N LEU A 128 -30.09 25.04 -21.27
CA LEU A 128 -28.93 24.70 -20.43
C LEU A 128 -29.27 24.75 -18.93
N LEU A 129 -29.89 25.83 -18.46
CA LEU A 129 -30.31 25.97 -17.06
C LEU A 129 -31.37 24.94 -16.65
N LEU A 130 -32.32 24.63 -17.54
CA LEU A 130 -33.38 23.66 -17.29
C LEU A 130 -32.84 22.21 -17.27
N VAL A 131 -31.84 21.89 -18.10
CA VAL A 131 -31.18 20.58 -18.16
C VAL A 131 -30.14 20.40 -17.04
N GLU A 132 -29.31 21.40 -16.74
CA GLU A 132 -28.32 21.37 -15.64
C GLU A 132 -28.95 21.25 -14.25
N ARG A 133 -30.22 21.63 -14.10
CA ARG A 133 -30.89 21.71 -12.79
C ARG A 133 -32.02 20.70 -12.60
N GLU A 134 -32.27 19.81 -13.57
CA GLU A 134 -33.36 18.81 -13.56
C GLU A 134 -34.75 19.41 -13.27
N LEU A 135 -34.99 20.67 -13.63
CA LEU A 135 -36.19 21.43 -13.25
C LEU A 135 -37.42 21.18 -14.14
N VAL A 136 -37.26 20.42 -15.23
CA VAL A 136 -38.37 19.99 -16.09
C VAL A 136 -38.45 18.48 -16.01
N SER A 137 -39.61 17.94 -15.61
CA SER A 137 -39.91 16.52 -15.81
C SER A 137 -40.18 16.27 -17.30
N LEU A 138 -39.12 16.30 -18.12
CA LEU A 138 -39.18 15.70 -19.43
C LEU A 138 -39.42 14.20 -19.21
N ALA A 139 -40.38 13.63 -19.94
CA ALA A 139 -40.58 12.19 -19.95
C ALA A 139 -39.20 11.50 -20.11
N PRO A 140 -38.91 10.41 -19.36
CA PRO A 140 -37.59 9.78 -19.35
C PRO A 140 -37.02 9.47 -20.74
N GLU A 141 -37.88 9.19 -21.73
CA GLU A 141 -37.46 8.97 -23.12
C GLU A 141 -36.92 10.25 -23.79
N ARG A 142 -37.49 11.42 -23.50
CA ARG A 142 -37.06 12.72 -24.06
C ARG A 142 -35.78 13.23 -23.41
N LEU A 143 -35.60 12.97 -22.11
CA LEU A 143 -34.35 13.24 -21.38
C LEU A 143 -33.23 12.30 -21.89
N ARG A 144 -33.56 11.04 -22.19
CA ARG A 144 -32.66 10.11 -22.89
C ARG A 144 -32.29 10.58 -24.29
N LEU A 145 -33.24 11.08 -25.07
CA LEU A 145 -33.01 11.57 -26.44
C LEU A 145 -32.20 12.86 -26.47
N LEU A 146 -32.46 13.81 -25.56
CA LEU A 146 -31.66 15.03 -25.44
C LEU A 146 -30.23 14.70 -24.99
N ARG A 147 -30.09 13.77 -24.02
CA ARG A 147 -28.79 13.29 -23.55
C ARG A 147 -28.07 12.44 -24.61
N ALA A 148 -28.80 11.64 -25.40
CA ALA A 148 -28.26 10.86 -26.50
C ALA A 148 -27.87 11.73 -27.69
N ALA A 149 -28.66 12.75 -28.04
CA ALA A 149 -28.32 13.71 -29.11
C ALA A 149 -27.10 14.56 -28.71
N VAL A 150 -27.06 15.02 -27.45
CA VAL A 150 -25.88 15.68 -26.88
C VAL A 150 -24.69 14.71 -26.83
N ASP A 151 -24.84 13.47 -26.37
CA ASP A 151 -23.72 12.50 -26.31
C ASP A 151 -23.25 12.06 -27.71
N ARG A 152 -24.13 11.99 -28.72
CA ARG A 152 -23.84 11.47 -30.07
C ARG A 152 -23.20 12.52 -30.97
N ASP A 153 -23.70 13.77 -30.94
CA ASP A 153 -23.14 14.87 -31.74
C ASP A 153 -21.98 15.57 -31.03
N MET A 154 -21.95 15.63 -29.69
CA MET A 154 -20.78 16.18 -28.98
C MET A 154 -19.54 15.27 -29.03
N THR A 155 -19.66 13.97 -29.33
CA THR A 155 -18.48 13.14 -29.66
C THR A 155 -17.78 13.57 -30.95
N ALA A 156 -18.47 14.28 -31.84
CA ALA A 156 -17.96 14.67 -33.15
C ALA A 156 -17.50 16.15 -33.19
N ALA A 157 -18.15 17.03 -32.43
CA ALA A 157 -18.11 18.48 -32.66
C ALA A 157 -17.10 19.30 -31.83
N VAL A 158 -16.50 18.74 -30.79
CA VAL A 158 -15.57 19.49 -29.93
C VAL A 158 -14.20 18.92 -30.13
N ASP A 159 -13.16 19.75 -30.26
CA ASP A 159 -11.77 19.32 -30.38
C ASP A 159 -11.43 18.25 -29.30
N GLY A 160 -11.55 16.99 -29.71
CA GLY A 160 -11.29 15.75 -28.97
C GLY A 160 -12.44 15.19 -28.10
N PRO A 161 -12.76 13.88 -28.18
CA PRO A 161 -13.64 13.19 -27.22
C PRO A 161 -13.12 13.19 -25.76
N ASP A 162 -11.91 13.70 -25.51
CA ASP A 162 -11.28 13.73 -24.19
C ASP A 162 -11.68 14.95 -23.35
N SER A 163 -11.93 16.14 -23.94
CA SER A 163 -12.38 17.34 -23.21
C SER A 163 -13.71 17.13 -22.49
N TRP A 164 -14.65 16.47 -23.17
CA TRP A 164 -15.93 16.01 -22.63
C TRP A 164 -15.77 14.99 -21.50
N ARG A 165 -14.95 13.96 -21.72
CA ARG A 165 -14.66 12.93 -20.71
C ARG A 165 -14.04 13.53 -19.45
N ILE A 166 -13.14 14.52 -19.61
CA ILE A 166 -12.57 15.29 -18.50
C ILE A 166 -13.67 16.02 -17.73
N ALA A 167 -14.57 16.72 -18.44
CA ALA A 167 -15.64 17.48 -17.81
C ALA A 167 -16.64 16.58 -17.06
N ARG A 168 -17.04 15.46 -17.68
CA ARG A 168 -17.93 14.47 -17.08
C ARG A 168 -17.30 13.82 -15.85
N GLY A 169 -16.03 13.44 -15.94
CA GLY A 169 -15.28 12.88 -14.81
C GLY A 169 -15.13 13.88 -13.66
N ALA A 170 -14.80 15.13 -13.96
CA ALA A 170 -14.70 16.19 -12.97
C ALA A 170 -16.04 16.48 -12.27
N ALA A 171 -17.15 16.51 -13.02
CA ALA A 171 -18.48 16.65 -12.45
C ALA A 171 -18.85 15.47 -11.53
N ALA A 172 -18.50 14.24 -11.90
CA ALA A 172 -18.69 13.06 -11.07
C ALA A 172 -17.93 13.19 -9.74
N VAL A 173 -16.64 13.52 -9.79
CA VAL A 173 -15.78 13.69 -8.60
C VAL A 173 -16.32 14.79 -7.69
N LEU A 174 -16.72 15.95 -8.23
CA LEU A 174 -17.32 17.03 -7.42
C LEU A 174 -18.67 16.64 -6.80
N GLY A 175 -19.43 15.77 -7.48
CA GLY A 175 -20.69 15.21 -6.98
C GLY A 175 -20.52 14.07 -5.98
N GLY A 176 -19.29 13.63 -5.70
CA GLY A 176 -19.01 12.45 -4.88
C GLY A 176 -19.41 11.14 -5.55
N LEU A 177 -19.52 11.13 -6.88
CA LEU A 177 -19.83 9.98 -7.70
C LEU A 177 -18.55 9.39 -8.30
N ARG A 178 -18.54 8.07 -8.47
CA ARG A 178 -17.42 7.37 -9.11
C ARG A 178 -17.34 7.74 -10.61
N PRO A 179 -16.22 8.34 -11.09
CA PRO A 179 -16.04 8.58 -12.52
C PRO A 179 -15.86 7.27 -13.30
N GLN A 180 -16.26 7.25 -14.57
CA GLN A 180 -16.04 6.10 -15.43
C GLN A 180 -14.54 5.92 -15.75
N PRO A 181 -14.07 4.69 -16.02
CA PRO A 181 -12.67 4.43 -16.38
C PRO A 181 -12.12 5.29 -17.52
N GLU A 182 -12.89 5.50 -18.60
CA GLU A 182 -12.48 6.36 -19.71
C GLU A 182 -12.39 7.85 -19.32
N ASP A 183 -13.25 8.31 -18.41
CA ASP A 183 -13.23 9.69 -17.92
C ASP A 183 -11.99 9.95 -17.09
N LEU A 184 -11.68 9.02 -16.18
CA LEU A 184 -10.50 9.12 -15.35
C LEU A 184 -9.20 9.07 -16.17
N ARG A 185 -9.17 8.28 -17.27
CA ARG A 185 -8.04 8.28 -18.21
C ARG A 185 -7.89 9.62 -18.89
N ALA A 186 -8.97 10.20 -19.40
CA ALA A 186 -8.94 11.51 -20.04
C ALA A 186 -8.50 12.60 -19.05
N MET A 187 -9.03 12.60 -17.82
CA MET A 187 -8.59 13.48 -16.73
C MET A 187 -7.09 13.33 -16.45
N ALA A 188 -6.59 12.10 -16.36
CA ALA A 188 -5.17 11.84 -16.13
C ALA A 188 -4.26 12.35 -17.25
N ARG A 189 -4.73 12.43 -18.50
CA ARG A 189 -3.97 13.01 -19.63
C ARG A 189 -3.94 14.54 -19.62
N SER A 190 -5.00 15.16 -19.09
CA SER A 190 -5.14 16.63 -19.07
C SER A 190 -4.33 17.35 -17.99
N ALA A 191 -3.57 16.61 -17.18
CA ALA A 191 -2.69 17.09 -16.10
C ALA A 191 -3.39 17.74 -14.88
N ASP A 192 -4.72 17.66 -14.72
CA ASP A 192 -5.37 18.07 -13.46
C ASP A 192 -5.24 16.98 -12.38
N LEU A 193 -4.05 16.89 -11.80
CA LEU A 193 -3.71 15.91 -10.76
C LEU A 193 -4.57 16.03 -9.51
N ALA A 194 -5.05 17.23 -9.16
CA ALA A 194 -5.87 17.45 -7.96
C ALA A 194 -7.25 16.79 -8.08
N MET A 195 -7.81 16.80 -9.29
CA MET A 195 -9.06 16.11 -9.59
C MET A 195 -8.88 14.59 -9.67
N VAL A 196 -7.77 14.11 -10.24
CA VAL A 196 -7.44 12.68 -10.27
C VAL A 196 -7.21 12.13 -8.85
N ASP A 197 -6.50 12.87 -8.00
CA ASP A 197 -6.29 12.47 -6.60
C ASP A 197 -7.62 12.41 -5.83
N SER A 198 -8.51 13.38 -6.03
CA SER A 198 -9.84 13.35 -5.44
C SER A 198 -10.67 12.15 -5.91
N ALA A 199 -10.54 11.74 -7.17
CA ALA A 199 -11.17 10.51 -7.66
C ALA A 199 -10.59 9.26 -6.98
N LEU A 200 -9.27 9.19 -6.82
CA LEU A 200 -8.59 8.07 -6.16
C LEU A 200 -8.90 7.99 -4.66
N ASP A 201 -9.04 9.14 -3.99
CA ASP A 201 -9.42 9.21 -2.58
C ASP A 201 -10.89 8.75 -2.37
N GLN A 202 -11.77 9.00 -3.34
CA GLN A 202 -13.17 8.54 -3.31
C GLN A 202 -13.33 7.05 -3.60
N ASP A 203 -12.56 6.53 -4.56
CA ASP A 203 -12.57 5.10 -4.90
C ASP A 203 -11.15 4.59 -5.23
N PRO A 204 -10.47 3.99 -4.23
CA PRO A 204 -9.15 3.38 -4.42
C PRO A 204 -9.13 2.23 -5.44
N ALA A 205 -10.27 1.66 -5.84
CA ALA A 205 -10.29 0.60 -6.87
C ALA A 205 -10.02 1.12 -8.29
N LEU A 206 -10.11 2.44 -8.50
CA LEU A 206 -9.86 3.09 -9.79
C LEU A 206 -8.38 3.06 -10.22
N VAL A 207 -7.49 2.70 -9.29
CA VAL A 207 -6.04 2.48 -9.43
C VAL A 207 -5.62 1.66 -10.67
N THR A 208 -6.46 0.75 -11.15
CA THR A 208 -6.12 -0.11 -12.30
C THR A 208 -6.27 0.56 -13.65
N THR A 209 -6.99 1.68 -13.73
CA THR A 209 -7.45 2.26 -15.01
C THR A 209 -6.59 3.39 -15.56
N ILE A 210 -5.73 3.99 -14.74
CA ILE A 210 -4.88 5.12 -15.11
C ILE A 210 -3.59 4.65 -15.78
N ARG A 211 -3.30 5.16 -16.98
CA ARG A 211 -1.96 5.19 -17.58
C ARG A 211 -1.57 6.65 -17.74
N PRO A 212 -0.56 7.14 -17.01
CA PRO A 212 -0.19 8.54 -17.12
C PRO A 212 0.55 8.77 -18.44
N GLU A 213 -0.06 9.51 -19.35
CA GLU A 213 0.58 10.12 -20.53
C GLU A 213 0.91 11.59 -20.19
N VAL A 214 1.54 11.81 -19.03
CA VAL A 214 1.85 13.14 -18.45
C VAL A 214 3.38 13.29 -18.38
N SER A 215 3.88 14.43 -17.89
CA SER A 215 5.31 14.61 -17.63
C SER A 215 5.86 13.46 -16.76
N ALA A 216 7.13 13.12 -16.94
CA ALA A 216 7.73 11.93 -16.28
C ALA A 216 7.53 11.94 -14.74
N ILE A 217 7.59 13.12 -14.11
CA ILE A 217 7.40 13.28 -12.65
C ILE A 217 5.95 13.01 -12.26
N GLU A 218 4.99 13.61 -12.95
CA GLU A 218 3.57 13.46 -12.65
C GLU A 218 3.09 12.04 -12.94
N GLY A 219 3.63 11.42 -13.98
CA GLY A 219 3.41 10.01 -14.26
C GLY A 219 3.97 9.09 -13.19
N ASN A 220 5.17 9.37 -12.68
CA ASN A 220 5.74 8.65 -11.54
C ASN A 220 4.91 8.84 -10.26
N TYR A 221 4.42 10.06 -10.00
CA TYR A 221 3.53 10.36 -8.87
C TYR A 221 2.21 9.56 -8.95
N LEU A 222 1.53 9.59 -10.11
CA LEU A 222 0.31 8.82 -10.32
C LEU A 222 0.56 7.31 -10.23
N LYS A 223 1.71 6.83 -10.74
CA LYS A 223 2.14 5.43 -10.58
C LYS A 223 2.41 5.08 -9.12
N ALA A 224 2.94 6.00 -8.31
CA ALA A 224 3.16 5.83 -6.88
C ALA A 224 1.84 5.81 -6.07
N ARG A 225 0.86 6.62 -6.47
CA ARG A 225 -0.51 6.62 -5.91
C ARG A 225 -1.29 5.36 -6.25
N THR A 226 -1.06 4.78 -7.43
CA THR A 226 -1.86 3.67 -7.93
C THR A 226 -1.17 2.31 -7.76
N ARG A 227 0.06 2.19 -8.23
CA ARG A 227 0.80 0.92 -8.30
C ARG A 227 2.19 1.08 -7.67
N PRO A 228 2.27 1.27 -6.34
CA PRO A 228 3.52 1.62 -5.67
C PRO A 228 4.63 0.59 -5.87
N ARG A 229 4.28 -0.70 -6.01
CA ARG A 229 5.22 -1.80 -6.29
C ARG A 229 5.93 -1.67 -7.64
N LEU A 230 5.37 -0.94 -8.61
CA LEU A 230 5.92 -0.79 -9.94
C LEU A 230 6.87 0.40 -10.08
N VAL A 231 6.91 1.31 -9.10
CA VAL A 231 7.79 2.49 -9.13
C VAL A 231 9.23 2.02 -8.94
N ASP A 232 10.16 2.45 -9.78
CA ASP A 232 11.58 2.11 -9.63
C ASP A 232 12.27 2.99 -8.56
N HIS A 233 13.53 2.70 -8.25
CA HIS A 233 14.26 3.42 -7.20
C HIS A 233 14.47 4.90 -7.55
N ASP A 234 14.86 5.20 -8.78
CA ASP A 234 15.13 6.57 -9.24
C ASP A 234 13.88 7.45 -9.13
N ALA A 235 12.72 6.91 -9.53
CA ALA A 235 11.44 7.59 -9.36
C ALA A 235 11.07 7.82 -7.89
N LEU A 236 11.36 6.87 -6.98
CA LEU A 236 11.12 7.08 -5.54
C LEU A 236 11.98 8.21 -4.97
N VAL A 237 13.26 8.28 -5.38
CA VAL A 237 14.18 9.34 -4.99
C VAL A 237 13.71 10.69 -5.54
N GLN A 238 13.34 10.75 -6.82
CA GLN A 238 12.80 11.95 -7.46
C GLN A 238 11.51 12.45 -6.79
N LEU A 239 10.64 11.53 -6.38
CA LEU A 239 9.43 11.84 -5.63
C LEU A 239 9.70 12.15 -4.16
N GLY A 240 10.90 11.92 -3.62
CA GLY A 240 11.20 12.08 -2.20
C GLY A 240 10.30 11.20 -1.31
N TRP A 241 10.00 9.97 -1.74
CA TRP A 241 9.16 9.04 -0.99
C TRP A 241 9.99 8.15 -0.06
N HIS A 242 10.53 8.78 0.99
CA HIS A 242 11.49 8.14 1.89
C HIS A 242 10.95 6.90 2.61
N GLU A 243 9.66 6.85 2.94
CA GLU A 243 9.03 5.70 3.60
C GLU A 243 9.08 4.43 2.75
N GLU A 244 8.75 4.51 1.45
CA GLU A 244 8.80 3.37 0.55
C GLU A 244 10.26 2.95 0.25
N ILE A 245 11.20 3.90 0.21
CA ILE A 245 12.63 3.60 0.11
C ILE A 245 13.08 2.79 1.33
N ARG A 246 12.77 3.25 2.55
CA ARG A 246 13.09 2.53 3.81
C ARG A 246 12.43 1.16 3.87
N ARG A 247 11.19 1.04 3.41
CA ARG A 247 10.49 -0.25 3.30
C ARG A 247 11.23 -1.23 2.40
N ARG A 248 11.67 -0.78 1.22
CA ARG A 248 12.46 -1.61 0.29
C ARG A 248 13.79 -2.02 0.87
N GLN A 249 14.48 -1.10 1.55
CA GLN A 249 15.72 -1.39 2.27
C GLN A 249 15.49 -2.43 3.38
N LEU A 250 14.44 -2.30 4.21
CA LEU A 250 14.09 -3.29 5.23
C LEU A 250 13.85 -4.68 4.62
N VAL A 251 13.10 -4.74 3.52
CA VAL A 251 12.81 -6.00 2.80
C VAL A 251 14.06 -6.58 2.15
N ALA A 252 14.98 -5.74 1.68
CA ALA A 252 16.28 -6.17 1.15
C ALA A 252 17.29 -6.55 2.25
N GLY A 253 17.08 -6.11 3.49
CA GLY A 253 18.04 -6.27 4.60
C GLY A 253 19.16 -5.22 4.62
N GLU A 254 18.93 -4.07 3.99
CA GLU A 254 19.92 -3.00 3.78
C GLU A 254 19.65 -1.75 4.63
N LEU A 255 19.18 -1.91 5.86
CA LEU A 255 18.86 -0.74 6.69
C LEU A 255 20.13 0.03 7.10
N PRO A 256 20.11 1.38 7.05
CA PRO A 256 21.25 2.21 7.44
C PRO A 256 21.64 1.98 8.91
N ARG A 257 22.94 1.82 9.17
CA ARG A 257 23.48 1.60 10.52
C ARG A 257 23.44 2.83 11.43
N ASP A 258 23.21 4.01 10.85
CA ASP A 258 23.32 5.31 11.54
C ASP A 258 21.98 5.82 12.09
N LEU A 259 20.91 5.02 12.03
CA LEU A 259 19.60 5.39 12.56
C LEU A 259 19.51 5.13 14.08
N HIS A 260 18.74 5.94 14.78
CA HIS A 260 18.47 5.75 16.21
C HIS A 260 17.79 4.41 16.48
N GLU A 261 18.07 3.82 17.64
CA GLU A 261 17.58 2.49 18.03
C GLU A 261 16.05 2.38 18.14
N ASP A 262 15.37 3.50 18.34
CA ASP A 262 13.91 3.64 18.43
C ASP A 262 13.24 3.98 17.08
N ASP A 263 14.00 4.13 15.99
CA ASP A 263 13.41 4.33 14.66
C ASP A 263 12.55 3.10 14.30
N PRO A 264 11.29 3.30 13.86
CA PRO A 264 10.36 2.21 13.55
C PRO A 264 10.90 1.15 12.58
N TRP A 265 11.74 1.54 11.62
CA TRP A 265 12.31 0.62 10.63
C TRP A 265 13.47 -0.18 11.19
N VAL A 266 14.32 0.46 12.00
CA VAL A 266 15.40 -0.22 12.75
C VAL A 266 14.78 -1.24 13.71
N LEU A 267 13.72 -0.85 14.41
CA LEU A 267 13.06 -1.71 15.37
C LEU A 267 12.47 -2.96 14.71
N ARG A 268 11.78 -2.81 13.56
CA ARG A 268 11.30 -3.94 12.75
C ARG A 268 12.42 -4.88 12.33
N HIS A 269 13.57 -4.34 11.95
CA HIS A 269 14.74 -5.15 11.60
C HIS A 269 15.31 -5.90 12.79
N ARG A 270 15.51 -5.23 13.94
CA ARG A 270 16.01 -5.86 15.17
C ARG A 270 15.09 -6.99 15.63
N LEU A 271 13.77 -6.77 15.60
CA LEU A 271 12.77 -7.79 15.90
C LEU A 271 12.90 -8.98 14.93
N PHE A 272 13.05 -8.72 13.63
CA PHE A 272 13.26 -9.79 12.64
C PHE A 272 14.57 -10.56 12.86
N GLU A 273 15.64 -9.89 13.30
CA GLU A 273 16.90 -10.53 13.66
C GLU A 273 16.82 -11.32 14.99
N GLY A 274 15.71 -11.24 15.71
CA GLY A 274 15.46 -12.00 16.94
C GLY A 274 15.87 -11.27 18.22
N ASP A 275 16.06 -9.95 18.18
CA ASP A 275 16.36 -9.15 19.36
C ASP A 275 15.12 -8.99 20.25
N VAL A 276 15.04 -9.83 21.30
CA VAL A 276 13.95 -9.79 22.29
C VAL A 276 13.95 -8.47 23.08
N GLY A 277 15.11 -7.82 23.25
CA GLY A 277 15.22 -6.54 23.95
C GLY A 277 14.54 -5.40 23.21
N ALA A 278 14.52 -5.45 21.87
CA ALA A 278 13.81 -4.51 21.03
C ALA A 278 12.29 -4.48 21.31
N ALA A 279 11.71 -5.59 21.78
CA ALA A 279 10.28 -5.67 22.09
C ALA A 279 9.83 -4.65 23.15
N ALA A 280 10.72 -4.21 24.04
CA ALA A 280 10.42 -3.21 25.07
C ALA A 280 10.13 -1.81 24.50
N LEU A 281 10.66 -1.48 23.31
CA LEU A 281 10.50 -0.17 22.66
C LEU A 281 9.24 -0.11 21.78
N VAL A 282 8.67 -1.26 21.43
CA VAL A 282 7.51 -1.40 20.54
C VAL A 282 6.30 -0.57 20.97
N PRO A 283 5.88 -0.55 22.26
CA PRO A 283 4.69 0.22 22.66
C PRO A 283 4.76 1.71 22.32
N SER A 284 5.98 2.26 22.25
CA SER A 284 6.22 3.66 21.94
C SER A 284 6.38 3.94 20.44
N ALA A 285 7.09 3.07 19.70
CA ALA A 285 7.48 3.33 18.31
C ALA A 285 6.60 2.61 17.27
N LEU A 286 6.00 1.47 17.63
CA LEU A 286 5.22 0.60 16.76
C LEU A 286 3.98 0.07 17.50
N PRO A 287 3.04 0.96 17.91
CA PRO A 287 1.89 0.57 18.72
C PRO A 287 1.01 -0.49 18.04
N GLU A 288 0.99 -0.52 16.70
CA GLU A 288 0.26 -1.51 15.91
C GLU A 288 0.79 -2.94 16.06
N LEU A 289 2.03 -3.11 16.56
CA LEU A 289 2.64 -4.42 16.79
C LEU A 289 2.49 -4.93 18.23
N VAL A 290 1.96 -4.12 19.17
CA VAL A 290 1.91 -4.48 20.59
C VAL A 290 1.12 -5.77 20.84
N GLU A 291 -0.10 -5.85 20.30
CA GLU A 291 -0.95 -7.04 20.47
C GLU A 291 -0.32 -8.28 19.84
N ILE A 292 0.41 -8.10 18.73
CA ILE A 292 1.07 -9.19 18.02
C ILE A 292 2.35 -9.63 18.73
N LEU A 293 3.01 -8.74 19.48
CA LEU A 293 4.26 -9.03 20.19
C LEU A 293 4.06 -9.43 21.66
N ASP A 294 2.84 -9.28 22.21
CA ASP A 294 2.45 -9.92 23.47
C ASP A 294 2.64 -11.46 23.45
N VAL A 295 2.81 -12.05 22.26
CA VAL A 295 3.10 -13.47 22.00
C VAL A 295 4.42 -13.94 22.61
N LEU A 296 5.36 -13.03 22.90
CA LEU A 296 6.59 -13.34 23.62
C LEU A 296 6.36 -13.86 25.04
N ARG A 297 5.16 -13.63 25.62
CA ARG A 297 4.80 -14.13 26.95
C ARG A 297 4.51 -15.64 26.96
N SER A 298 4.03 -16.18 25.84
CA SER A 298 3.65 -17.59 25.69
C SER A 298 4.01 -18.12 24.28
N PRO A 299 5.30 -18.18 23.92
CA PRO A 299 5.73 -18.43 22.54
C PRO A 299 5.26 -19.79 21.98
N ARG A 300 5.20 -20.84 22.81
CA ARG A 300 4.74 -22.19 22.40
C ARG A 300 3.27 -22.19 21.99
N GLN A 301 2.39 -21.60 22.81
CA GLN A 301 0.94 -21.54 22.54
C GLN A 301 0.64 -20.72 21.27
N PHE A 302 1.41 -19.67 21.01
CA PHE A 302 1.24 -18.86 19.80
C PHE A 302 1.51 -19.67 18.54
N VAL A 303 2.61 -20.43 18.51
CA VAL A 303 2.98 -21.25 17.35
C VAL A 303 1.90 -22.31 17.06
N GLU A 304 1.30 -22.89 18.10
CA GLU A 304 0.22 -23.87 17.99
C GLU A 304 -1.10 -23.28 17.45
N THR A 305 -1.40 -22.01 17.75
CA THR A 305 -2.72 -21.41 17.50
C THR A 305 -2.78 -20.52 16.25
N GLN A 306 -1.68 -19.87 15.88
CA GLN A 306 -1.67 -18.78 14.89
C GLN A 306 -0.88 -19.07 13.61
N GLY A 307 -0.34 -20.29 13.45
CA GLY A 307 0.33 -20.70 12.20
C GLY A 307 1.53 -19.82 11.84
N ALA A 308 2.43 -19.65 12.81
CA ALA A 308 3.68 -18.88 12.85
C ALA A 308 4.08 -18.12 11.55
N ASP A 309 3.84 -16.81 11.55
CA ASP A 309 4.38 -15.87 10.56
C ASP A 309 5.92 -15.96 10.47
N PRO A 310 6.51 -16.22 9.28
CA PRO A 310 7.96 -16.31 9.08
C PRO A 310 8.75 -15.10 9.58
N SER A 311 8.19 -13.88 9.52
CA SER A 311 8.88 -12.70 10.01
C SER A 311 9.15 -12.72 11.51
N LEU A 312 8.40 -13.52 12.28
CA LEU A 312 8.56 -13.62 13.74
C LEU A 312 9.41 -14.82 14.16
N TRP A 313 9.82 -15.70 13.23
CA TRP A 313 10.45 -16.98 13.59
C TRP A 313 11.73 -16.84 14.41
N ARG A 314 12.61 -15.91 14.06
CA ARG A 314 13.84 -15.67 14.83
C ARG A 314 13.56 -15.12 16.23
N LEU A 315 12.57 -14.24 16.34
CA LEU A 315 12.14 -13.70 17.62
C LEU A 315 11.53 -14.79 18.52
N LEU A 316 10.71 -15.66 17.94
CA LEU A 316 10.13 -16.81 18.63
C LEU A 316 11.20 -17.83 19.05
N ASP A 317 12.18 -18.11 18.19
CA ASP A 317 13.31 -18.99 18.52
C ASP A 317 14.12 -18.44 19.70
N ALA A 318 14.46 -17.14 19.66
CA ALA A 318 15.16 -16.47 20.74
C ALA A 318 14.37 -16.52 22.07
N ALA A 319 13.04 -16.36 22.00
CA ALA A 319 12.17 -16.43 23.18
C ALA A 319 12.00 -17.86 23.75
N LEU A 320 12.03 -18.88 22.89
CA LEU A 320 11.96 -20.29 23.32
C LEU A 320 13.27 -20.76 23.95
N GLY A 321 14.39 -20.08 23.70
CA GLY A 321 15.70 -20.46 24.23
C GLY A 321 16.08 -21.87 23.80
N ASP A 322 16.86 -22.62 24.58
CA ASP A 322 17.41 -23.91 24.14
C ASP A 322 16.38 -25.05 23.99
N ASP A 323 15.11 -24.87 24.35
CA ASP A 323 14.08 -25.92 24.24
C ASP A 323 13.80 -26.30 22.78
N LEU A 324 14.29 -27.46 22.34
CA LEU A 324 14.03 -28.04 21.01
C LEU A 324 12.80 -28.95 20.94
N ALA A 325 12.03 -29.08 22.03
CA ALA A 325 10.79 -29.84 21.97
C ALA A 325 9.84 -29.22 20.94
N GLY A 326 9.16 -30.08 20.18
CA GLY A 326 8.31 -29.65 19.08
C GLY A 326 7.19 -28.73 19.56
N THR A 327 6.92 -27.69 18.78
CA THR A 327 5.82 -26.75 19.01
C THR A 327 4.55 -27.14 18.23
N GLY A 328 4.55 -28.29 17.56
CA GLY A 328 3.45 -28.76 16.72
C GLY A 328 3.38 -28.11 15.34
N HIS A 329 4.22 -27.10 15.05
CA HIS A 329 4.28 -26.42 13.76
C HIS A 329 5.50 -26.87 12.96
N LEU A 330 5.28 -27.92 12.16
CA LEU A 330 6.31 -28.67 11.44
C LEU A 330 7.36 -27.80 10.74
N THR A 331 6.95 -26.81 9.93
CA THR A 331 7.89 -25.98 9.15
C THR A 331 8.76 -25.09 10.05
N PHE A 332 8.19 -24.55 11.12
CA PHE A 332 8.93 -23.69 12.06
C PHE A 332 9.94 -24.53 12.86
N ASP A 333 9.51 -25.68 13.37
CA ASP A 333 10.37 -26.62 14.10
C ASP A 333 11.57 -27.08 13.25
N VAL A 334 11.34 -27.39 11.97
CA VAL A 334 12.42 -27.78 11.05
C VAL A 334 13.36 -26.60 10.79
N TRP A 335 12.84 -25.41 10.49
CA TRP A 335 13.66 -24.22 10.27
C TRP A 335 14.53 -23.92 11.49
N ARG A 336 13.95 -23.96 12.70
CA ARG A 336 14.66 -23.73 13.97
C ARG A 336 15.81 -24.71 14.16
N ARG A 337 15.57 -26.00 13.94
CA ARG A 337 16.58 -27.06 14.04
C ARG A 337 17.70 -26.88 13.02
N LEU A 338 17.37 -26.52 11.79
CA LEU A 338 18.38 -26.19 10.76
C LEU A 338 19.22 -24.98 11.15
N ALA A 339 18.58 -23.88 11.57
CA ALA A 339 19.26 -22.65 12.00
C ALA A 339 20.25 -22.92 13.13
N ARG A 340 19.83 -23.68 14.16
CA ARG A 340 20.72 -24.07 15.26
C ARG A 340 21.81 -25.03 14.83
N ALA A 341 21.50 -26.05 14.03
CA ALA A 341 22.50 -26.97 13.53
C ALA A 341 23.62 -26.24 12.78
N ARG A 342 23.25 -25.24 11.95
CA ARG A 342 24.21 -24.39 11.25
C ARG A 342 25.04 -23.54 12.21
N ALA A 343 24.42 -22.90 13.19
CA ALA A 343 25.13 -22.14 14.21
C ALA A 343 26.16 -23.01 14.96
N MET A 344 25.75 -24.22 15.35
CA MET A 344 26.62 -25.20 16.03
C MET A 344 27.78 -25.68 15.15
N LEU A 345 27.55 -25.89 13.85
CA LEU A 345 28.62 -26.20 12.90
C LEU A 345 29.65 -25.07 12.80
N TYR A 346 29.20 -23.82 12.75
CA TYR A 346 30.10 -22.67 12.66
C TYR A 346 30.85 -22.38 13.96
N SER A 347 30.33 -22.84 15.11
CA SER A 347 31.04 -22.82 16.38
C SER A 347 31.95 -24.03 16.61
N ASP A 348 32.05 -24.94 15.64
CA ASP A 348 32.84 -26.19 15.69
C ASP A 348 32.30 -27.26 16.67
N ASP A 349 30.97 -27.28 16.90
CA ASP A 349 30.27 -28.32 17.67
C ASP A 349 29.48 -29.26 16.75
N LEU A 350 30.21 -30.20 16.14
CA LEU A 350 29.65 -31.20 15.23
C LEU A 350 28.60 -32.10 15.91
N ALA A 351 28.80 -32.43 17.18
CA ALA A 351 27.93 -33.35 17.90
C ALA A 351 26.57 -32.68 18.18
N ALA A 352 26.56 -31.43 18.64
CA ALA A 352 25.34 -30.65 18.84
C ALA A 352 24.61 -30.39 17.52
N ALA A 353 25.36 -30.08 16.44
CA ALA A 353 24.78 -29.93 15.12
C ALA A 353 24.09 -31.21 14.63
N ALA A 354 24.76 -32.36 14.78
CA ALA A 354 24.20 -33.66 14.43
C ALA A 354 22.93 -34.00 15.22
N ALA A 355 22.89 -33.66 16.52
CA ALA A 355 21.71 -33.86 17.35
C ALA A 355 20.52 -33.01 16.87
N CYS A 356 20.75 -31.75 16.49
CA CYS A 356 19.70 -30.87 15.99
C CYS A 356 18.98 -31.43 14.75
N VAL A 357 19.74 -32.01 13.82
CA VAL A 357 19.19 -32.54 12.53
C VAL A 357 18.70 -33.98 12.60
N ARG A 358 19.15 -34.78 13.57
CA ARG A 358 18.77 -36.19 13.71
C ARG A 358 17.28 -36.36 14.03
N ASP A 359 16.78 -35.53 14.94
CA ASP A 359 15.41 -35.62 15.44
C ASP A 359 14.47 -34.64 14.71
N VAL A 360 14.81 -34.28 13.46
CA VAL A 360 13.93 -33.43 12.65
C VAL A 360 12.70 -34.25 12.25
N PRO A 361 11.49 -33.75 12.53
CA PRO A 361 10.28 -34.45 12.14
C PRO A 361 10.23 -34.65 10.62
N SER A 362 9.70 -35.80 10.17
CA SER A 362 9.65 -36.14 8.75
C SER A 362 8.84 -35.11 7.96
N LEU A 363 9.51 -34.41 7.05
CA LEU A 363 8.87 -33.53 6.07
C LEU A 363 8.42 -34.35 4.86
N PRO A 364 7.39 -33.88 4.10
CA PRO A 364 7.07 -34.44 2.80
C PRO A 364 8.34 -34.54 1.94
N SER A 365 8.60 -35.72 1.40
CA SER A 365 9.79 -35.99 0.60
C SER A 365 9.83 -35.05 -0.61
N GLY A 366 11.01 -34.48 -0.88
CA GLY A 366 11.23 -33.63 -2.05
C GLY A 366 11.20 -32.12 -1.79
N GLY A 367 10.65 -31.64 -0.67
CA GLY A 367 10.68 -30.22 -0.32
C GLY A 367 12.10 -29.68 -0.08
N ARG A 368 12.35 -28.40 -0.42
CA ARG A 368 13.67 -27.76 -0.31
C ARG A 368 14.30 -27.90 1.09
N MET A 369 13.52 -27.64 2.15
CA MET A 369 13.97 -27.79 3.53
C MET A 369 14.30 -29.25 3.88
N ALA A 370 13.54 -30.23 3.36
CA ALA A 370 13.83 -31.64 3.59
C ALA A 370 15.17 -32.03 2.94
N VAL A 371 15.47 -31.52 1.75
CA VAL A 371 16.78 -31.73 1.09
C VAL A 371 17.90 -31.12 1.91
N GLU A 372 17.72 -29.90 2.43
CA GLU A 372 18.71 -29.23 3.27
C GLU A 372 18.98 -30.01 4.57
N VAL A 373 17.93 -30.52 5.24
CA VAL A 373 18.06 -31.37 6.44
C VAL A 373 18.87 -32.61 6.14
N HIS A 374 18.55 -33.35 5.08
CA HIS A 374 19.29 -34.55 4.71
C HIS A 374 20.73 -34.24 4.29
N ASN A 375 20.97 -33.12 3.61
CA ASN A 375 22.30 -32.66 3.24
C ASN A 375 23.16 -32.35 4.48
N LEU A 376 22.60 -31.61 5.43
CA LEU A 376 23.28 -31.26 6.68
C LEU A 376 23.53 -32.49 7.55
N ALA A 377 22.54 -33.39 7.64
CA ALA A 377 22.68 -34.65 8.34
C ALA A 377 23.76 -35.55 7.69
N LEU A 378 23.85 -35.57 6.35
CA LEU A 378 24.88 -36.32 5.63
C LEU A 378 26.26 -35.77 5.94
N TYR A 379 26.41 -34.44 5.91
CA TYR A 379 27.66 -33.77 6.30
C TYR A 379 28.10 -34.18 7.70
N CYS A 380 27.18 -34.10 8.67
CA CYS A 380 27.45 -34.49 10.06
C CYS A 380 27.80 -35.98 10.20
N ALA A 381 27.07 -36.87 9.51
CA ALA A 381 27.29 -38.31 9.57
C ALA A 381 28.66 -38.71 9.00
N VAL A 382 29.05 -38.16 7.85
CA VAL A 382 30.35 -38.46 7.23
C VAL A 382 31.50 -37.98 8.14
N LEU A 383 31.45 -36.74 8.63
CA LEU A 383 32.48 -36.21 9.53
C LEU A 383 32.58 -36.95 10.86
N SER A 384 31.45 -37.41 11.39
CA SER A 384 31.41 -38.23 12.62
C SER A 384 31.87 -39.68 12.38
N GLY A 385 32.04 -40.10 11.12
CA GLY A 385 32.39 -41.46 10.75
C GLY A 385 31.23 -42.46 10.85
N ASP A 386 29.98 -42.00 10.91
CA ASP A 386 28.78 -42.85 10.89
C ASP A 386 28.42 -43.24 9.45
N VAL A 387 29.11 -44.26 8.95
CA VAL A 387 28.98 -44.77 7.58
C VAL A 387 27.57 -45.29 7.27
N ASN A 388 26.88 -45.86 8.27
CA ASN A 388 25.55 -46.44 8.07
C ASN A 388 24.51 -45.35 7.86
N SER A 389 24.49 -44.33 8.72
CA SER A 389 23.60 -43.17 8.57
C SER A 389 23.90 -42.40 7.28
N ALA A 390 25.19 -42.19 6.96
CA ALA A 390 25.58 -41.51 5.72
C ALA A 390 25.06 -42.24 4.47
N ARG A 391 25.18 -43.58 4.42
CA ARG A 391 24.65 -44.39 3.30
C ARG A 391 23.13 -44.36 3.20
N ALA A 392 22.42 -44.31 4.32
CA ALA A 392 20.96 -44.16 4.32
C ALA A 392 20.55 -42.81 3.72
N LEU A 393 21.17 -41.72 4.18
CA LEU A 393 20.91 -40.35 3.71
C LEU A 393 21.24 -40.16 2.22
N LEU A 394 22.29 -40.81 1.71
CA LEU A 394 22.60 -40.80 0.28
C LEU A 394 21.46 -41.39 -0.58
N ARG A 395 20.76 -42.43 -0.10
CA ARG A 395 19.61 -42.99 -0.84
C ARG A 395 18.45 -41.99 -0.92
N GLU A 396 18.18 -41.26 0.16
CA GLU A 396 17.13 -40.22 0.22
C GLU A 396 17.46 -39.03 -0.70
N LEU A 397 18.74 -38.66 -0.80
CA LEU A 397 19.18 -37.54 -1.63
C LEU A 397 19.20 -37.87 -3.13
N ARG A 398 19.35 -39.13 -3.53
CA ARG A 398 19.41 -39.60 -4.94
C ARG A 398 18.09 -39.54 -5.72
N ALA A 399 17.00 -39.05 -5.14
CA ALA A 399 15.74 -38.91 -5.85
C ALA A 399 15.89 -38.09 -7.16
N PRO A 400 15.11 -38.36 -8.23
CA PRO A 400 15.22 -37.63 -9.49
C PRO A 400 14.89 -36.13 -9.35
N GLY A 401 15.51 -35.28 -10.18
CA GLY A 401 15.20 -33.84 -10.25
C GLY A 401 15.92 -32.95 -9.23
N ARG A 402 17.07 -33.38 -8.70
CA ARG A 402 17.85 -32.62 -7.71
C ARG A 402 18.76 -31.57 -8.35
N SER A 403 19.13 -30.58 -7.55
CA SER A 403 20.06 -29.52 -7.97
C SER A 403 21.46 -30.05 -8.27
N ALA A 404 22.23 -29.33 -9.09
CA ALA A 404 23.62 -29.66 -9.38
C ALA A 404 24.49 -29.69 -8.10
N ALA A 405 24.22 -28.81 -7.13
CA ALA A 405 24.90 -28.80 -5.84
C ALA A 405 24.63 -30.08 -5.03
N THR A 406 23.39 -30.58 -5.05
CA THR A 406 23.02 -31.85 -4.40
C THR A 406 23.74 -33.03 -5.06
N ALA A 407 23.77 -33.09 -6.39
CA ALA A 407 24.47 -34.15 -7.11
C ALA A 407 25.97 -34.17 -6.78
N ARG A 408 26.62 -32.99 -6.78
CA ARG A 408 28.02 -32.84 -6.36
C ARG A 408 28.26 -33.33 -4.94
N ASN A 409 27.39 -32.97 -3.98
CA ASN A 409 27.53 -33.41 -2.60
C ASN A 409 27.39 -34.93 -2.44
N ILE A 410 26.52 -35.56 -3.24
CA ILE A 410 26.41 -37.03 -3.32
C ILE A 410 27.74 -37.63 -3.79
N ASP A 411 28.30 -37.13 -4.90
CA ASP A 411 29.56 -37.64 -5.46
C ASP A 411 30.75 -37.49 -4.49
N VAL A 412 30.86 -36.33 -3.84
CA VAL A 412 31.89 -36.04 -2.84
C VAL A 412 31.76 -36.97 -1.62
N ALA A 413 30.54 -37.16 -1.12
CA ALA A 413 30.28 -38.06 0.01
C ALA A 413 30.59 -39.53 -0.35
N GLU A 414 30.19 -40.00 -1.53
CA GLU A 414 30.46 -41.37 -1.98
C GLU A 414 31.95 -41.63 -2.15
N THR A 415 32.67 -40.71 -2.80
CA THR A 415 34.12 -40.78 -2.96
C THR A 415 34.82 -40.84 -1.60
N THR A 416 34.36 -40.03 -0.65
CA THR A 416 34.89 -40.00 0.72
C THR A 416 34.65 -41.31 1.45
N LEU A 417 33.43 -41.84 1.41
CA LEU A 417 33.08 -43.11 2.07
C LEU A 417 33.86 -44.30 1.47
N ASN A 418 34.14 -44.28 0.17
CA ASN A 418 34.99 -45.29 -0.48
C ASN A 418 36.45 -45.18 -0.02
N ARG A 419 37.04 -43.98 -0.01
CA ARG A 419 38.41 -43.77 0.51
C ARG A 419 38.56 -44.16 1.98
N MET A 420 37.55 -43.86 2.80
CA MET A 420 37.52 -44.29 4.20
C MET A 420 37.51 -45.82 4.34
N ARG A 421 36.79 -46.53 3.45
CA ARG A 421 36.79 -47.99 3.40
C ARG A 421 38.15 -48.55 2.99
N ASP A 422 38.84 -47.86 2.08
CA ASP A 422 40.14 -48.27 1.54
C ASP A 422 41.32 -47.92 2.47
N GLY A 423 41.04 -47.41 3.68
CA GLY A 423 42.03 -47.15 4.74
C GLY A 423 42.51 -45.69 4.85
N ASP A 424 42.13 -44.82 3.91
CA ASP A 424 42.53 -43.40 3.88
C ASP A 424 41.53 -42.50 4.63
N LYS A 425 41.21 -42.86 5.88
CA LYS A 425 40.15 -42.14 6.65
C LYS A 425 40.49 -40.67 6.87
N ARG A 426 41.73 -40.37 7.26
CA ARG A 426 42.12 -39.01 7.67
C ARG A 426 42.11 -38.04 6.49
N SER A 427 42.79 -38.37 5.39
CA SER A 427 42.83 -37.48 4.22
C SER A 427 41.45 -37.34 3.59
N ALA A 428 40.66 -38.41 3.54
CA ALA A 428 39.31 -38.34 2.99
C ALA A 428 38.41 -37.37 3.74
N LEU A 429 38.44 -37.36 5.08
CA LEU A 429 37.65 -36.42 5.89
C LEU A 429 38.15 -34.97 5.75
N GLU A 430 39.47 -34.79 5.66
CA GLU A 430 40.09 -33.46 5.44
C GLU A 430 39.68 -32.85 4.09
N ASP A 431 39.54 -33.68 3.04
CA ASP A 431 39.08 -33.25 1.71
C ASP A 431 37.56 -33.02 1.67
N PHE A 432 36.79 -33.86 2.37
CA PHE A 432 35.33 -33.77 2.45
C PHE A 432 34.86 -32.47 3.13
N GLU A 433 35.54 -32.09 4.21
CA GLU A 433 35.18 -30.93 5.02
C GLU A 433 35.08 -29.64 4.19
N SER A 434 34.02 -28.88 4.42
CA SER A 434 33.81 -27.61 3.73
C SER A 434 34.73 -26.52 4.30
N PRO A 435 35.60 -25.90 3.49
CA PRO A 435 36.44 -24.80 3.97
C PRO A 435 35.61 -23.58 4.41
N TRP A 436 34.41 -23.39 3.84
CA TRP A 436 33.49 -22.32 4.22
C TRP A 436 32.91 -22.54 5.63
N VAL A 437 32.50 -23.77 5.95
CA VAL A 437 32.01 -24.15 7.29
C VAL A 437 33.11 -23.96 8.33
N VAL A 438 34.36 -24.35 8.04
CA VAL A 438 35.51 -24.16 8.94
C VAL A 438 35.75 -22.68 9.27
N LEU A 439 35.48 -21.78 8.32
CA LEU A 439 35.58 -20.34 8.53
C LEU A 439 34.31 -19.73 9.15
N GLY A 440 33.22 -20.51 9.30
CA GLY A 440 31.93 -20.02 9.78
C GLY A 440 31.25 -19.07 8.78
N LEU A 441 31.35 -19.36 7.49
CA LEU A 441 30.80 -18.57 6.39
C LEU A 441 29.92 -19.44 5.48
N ASP A 442 28.98 -18.79 4.78
CA ASP A 442 28.28 -19.40 3.64
C ASP A 442 29.16 -19.37 2.39
N GLU A 443 29.08 -20.43 1.58
CA GLU A 443 29.62 -20.38 0.22
C GLU A 443 28.80 -19.38 -0.62
N PRO A 444 29.44 -18.42 -1.32
CA PRO A 444 28.72 -17.45 -2.14
C PRO A 444 28.00 -18.14 -3.31
N ALA A 445 26.79 -17.66 -3.62
CA ALA A 445 26.02 -18.17 -4.74
C ALA A 445 26.66 -17.73 -6.07
N GLY A 446 27.49 -18.58 -6.66
CA GLY A 446 28.10 -18.36 -7.96
C GLY A 446 29.60 -18.03 -7.91
N SER A 447 30.22 -18.07 -9.09
CA SER A 447 31.64 -17.75 -9.29
C SER A 447 31.82 -16.26 -9.61
N GLU A 448 31.31 -15.37 -8.77
CA GLU A 448 31.54 -13.93 -8.98
C GLU A 448 32.96 -13.55 -8.50
N SER A 449 33.87 -13.68 -9.46
CA SER A 449 35.18 -13.07 -9.47
C SER A 449 35.05 -11.55 -9.56
N SER A 450 34.79 -10.86 -8.45
CA SER A 450 35.11 -9.43 -8.39
C SER A 450 35.09 -8.85 -6.98
N VAL A 451 36.28 -8.44 -6.55
CA VAL A 451 36.63 -7.37 -5.61
C VAL A 451 36.74 -7.70 -4.11
N GLU A 452 35.87 -8.50 -3.49
CA GLU A 452 36.02 -8.79 -2.05
C GLU A 452 36.12 -10.29 -1.73
N ARG A 453 37.15 -10.65 -0.96
CA ARG A 453 37.35 -11.99 -0.39
C ARG A 453 36.82 -11.96 1.05
N PRO A 454 35.52 -12.17 1.30
CA PRO A 454 34.95 -12.05 2.65
C PRO A 454 35.60 -12.99 3.67
N TRP A 455 36.21 -14.09 3.19
CA TRP A 455 36.92 -15.06 4.02
C TRP A 455 38.26 -14.55 4.58
N ASP A 456 38.94 -13.58 3.96
CA ASP A 456 40.23 -13.08 4.48
C ASP A 456 40.02 -12.37 5.84
N ALA A 457 39.00 -11.52 5.94
CA ALA A 457 38.66 -10.82 7.18
C ALA A 457 38.27 -11.79 8.30
N ARG A 458 37.44 -12.79 7.98
CA ARG A 458 37.01 -13.81 8.95
C ARG A 458 38.17 -14.71 9.38
N TRP A 459 39.06 -15.08 8.46
CA TRP A 459 40.28 -15.82 8.79
C TRP A 459 41.15 -15.05 9.79
N VAL A 460 41.38 -13.75 9.60
CA VAL A 460 42.13 -12.92 10.55
C VAL A 460 41.47 -12.91 11.94
N ALA A 461 40.14 -12.79 12.01
CA ALA A 461 39.41 -12.86 13.27
C ALA A 461 39.59 -14.23 13.96
N LEU A 462 39.43 -15.34 13.22
CA LEU A 462 39.63 -16.69 13.73
C LEU A 462 41.06 -16.95 14.21
N GLN A 463 42.09 -16.37 13.59
CA GLN A 463 43.46 -16.48 14.09
C GLN A 463 43.62 -15.87 15.50
N ARG A 464 42.84 -14.82 15.81
CA ARG A 464 42.84 -14.21 17.15
C ARG A 464 42.08 -15.08 18.16
N GLU A 465 40.91 -15.59 17.76
CA GLU A 465 40.07 -16.47 18.58
C GLU A 465 40.75 -17.81 18.90
N THR A 466 41.53 -18.36 17.97
CA THR A 466 42.14 -19.71 18.07
C THR A 466 43.58 -19.71 18.54
N LYS A 467 44.07 -18.60 19.12
CA LYS A 467 45.48 -18.45 19.52
C LYS A 467 46.00 -19.58 20.42
N THR A 468 45.14 -20.13 21.27
CA THR A 468 45.47 -21.19 22.24
C THR A 468 45.19 -22.61 21.71
N ASP A 469 44.55 -22.75 20.54
CA ASP A 469 44.18 -24.04 19.94
C ASP A 469 44.95 -24.27 18.64
N ALA A 470 46.08 -24.99 18.77
CA ALA A 470 46.97 -25.28 17.64
C ALA A 470 46.28 -26.12 16.55
N ALA A 471 45.42 -27.07 16.93
CA ALA A 471 44.75 -27.96 15.99
C ALA A 471 43.72 -27.19 15.16
N ARG A 472 42.88 -26.37 15.81
CA ARG A 472 41.91 -25.51 15.11
C ARG A 472 42.59 -24.48 14.23
N ARG A 473 43.72 -23.90 14.68
CA ARG A 473 44.50 -22.96 13.87
C ARG A 473 45.07 -23.59 12.60
N ILE A 474 45.55 -24.83 12.66
CA ILE A 474 46.02 -25.58 11.47
C ILE A 474 44.85 -25.80 10.49
N ARG A 475 43.69 -26.24 11.00
CA ARG A 475 42.48 -26.47 10.20
C ARG A 475 41.99 -25.20 9.51
N VAL A 476 41.94 -24.06 10.22
CA VAL A 476 41.60 -22.74 9.67
C VAL A 476 42.58 -22.28 8.59
N ASN A 477 43.89 -22.48 8.78
CA ASN A 477 44.89 -22.12 7.77
C ASN A 477 44.78 -22.99 6.51
N ARG A 478 44.48 -24.27 6.67
CA ARG A 478 44.23 -25.17 5.54
C ARG A 478 42.97 -24.79 4.77
N ALA A 479 41.89 -24.44 5.47
CA ALA A 479 40.65 -23.95 4.83
C ALA A 479 40.93 -22.70 3.97
N ARG A 480 41.70 -21.74 4.50
CA ARG A 480 42.16 -20.56 3.75
C ARG A 480 42.96 -20.94 2.50
N GLN A 481 43.93 -21.86 2.62
CA GLN A 481 44.75 -22.31 1.50
C GLN A 481 43.89 -22.92 0.39
N ARG A 482 42.92 -23.77 0.76
CA ARG A 482 41.98 -24.38 -0.20
C ARG A 482 41.14 -23.33 -0.95
N LEU A 483 40.67 -22.29 -0.26
CA LEU A 483 39.95 -21.18 -0.90
C LEU A 483 40.85 -20.32 -1.80
N ALA A 484 42.11 -20.11 -1.40
CA ALA A 484 43.05 -19.24 -2.11
C ALA A 484 43.58 -19.85 -3.43
N VAL A 485 43.69 -21.17 -3.51
CA VAL A 485 44.21 -21.86 -4.71
C VAL A 485 43.27 -21.68 -5.91
N GLY A 486 42.01 -21.30 -5.70
CA GLY A 486 41.04 -21.22 -6.79
C GLY A 486 40.64 -22.63 -7.19
N ASP A 487 39.44 -23.00 -6.80
CA ASP A 487 38.94 -24.36 -6.74
C ASP A 487 38.58 -24.88 -8.15
N GLU A 488 39.61 -25.08 -9.01
CA GLU A 488 39.46 -25.59 -10.40
C GLU A 488 38.85 -26.99 -10.44
N GLU A 489 38.86 -27.70 -9.31
CA GLU A 489 37.98 -28.83 -9.06
C GLU A 489 37.40 -28.69 -7.65
N ARG A 490 36.21 -28.09 -7.52
CA ARG A 490 35.53 -27.94 -6.24
C ARG A 490 35.17 -29.28 -5.60
N ARG A 491 36.14 -29.98 -5.00
CA ARG A 491 36.00 -31.34 -4.42
C ARG A 491 35.64 -31.30 -2.93
N HIS A 492 34.94 -30.27 -2.48
CA HIS A 492 34.48 -30.17 -1.09
C HIS A 492 32.95 -30.21 -1.02
N PHE A 493 32.42 -30.60 0.13
CA PHE A 493 30.98 -30.65 0.36
C PHE A 493 30.40 -29.24 0.57
N ILE A 494 29.27 -28.95 -0.07
CA ILE A 494 28.60 -27.64 -0.01
C ILE A 494 27.62 -27.63 1.17
N VAL A 495 27.80 -26.68 2.09
CA VAL A 495 26.84 -26.37 3.16
C VAL A 495 26.81 -24.86 3.37
N PRO A 496 25.63 -24.21 3.33
CA PRO A 496 24.31 -24.77 2.99
C PRO A 496 24.13 -25.01 1.47
N LEU A 497 23.19 -25.87 1.05
CA LEU A 497 22.80 -25.96 -0.38
C LEU A 497 22.04 -24.70 -0.82
N ALA A 498 21.28 -24.12 0.11
CA ALA A 498 20.47 -22.95 -0.10
C ALA A 498 20.51 -22.06 1.15
N ALA A 499 21.35 -21.01 1.14
CA ALA A 499 21.56 -20.12 2.29
C ALA A 499 20.27 -19.44 2.79
N ASP A 500 19.36 -19.11 1.88
CA ASP A 500 18.04 -18.59 2.18
C ASP A 500 17.12 -19.59 2.90
N SER A 501 17.43 -20.90 2.94
CA SER A 501 16.69 -21.87 3.76
C SER A 501 16.87 -21.64 5.26
N TYR A 502 17.91 -20.90 5.66
CA TYR A 502 18.24 -20.59 7.06
C TYR A 502 17.78 -19.18 7.46
N VAL A 503 17.27 -18.39 6.52
CA VAL A 503 16.74 -17.05 6.77
C VAL A 503 15.23 -17.09 6.53
N PRO A 504 14.40 -16.79 7.55
CA PRO A 504 12.96 -16.71 7.31
C PRO A 504 12.64 -15.69 6.22
N ALA A 505 11.57 -15.94 5.46
CA ALA A 505 11.15 -15.01 4.42
C ALA A 505 10.85 -13.62 5.03
N ARG A 506 11.42 -12.56 4.43
CA ARG A 506 11.19 -11.15 4.81
C ARG A 506 9.81 -10.67 4.35
N ARG A 507 8.76 -11.28 4.90
CA ARG A 507 7.33 -11.01 4.63
C ARG A 507 6.52 -11.25 5.89
N GLY A 508 5.35 -10.62 5.99
CA GLY A 508 4.45 -10.78 7.13
C GLY A 508 4.41 -9.53 8.00
N VAL A 509 4.04 -9.68 9.26
CA VAL A 509 3.71 -8.59 10.17
C VAL A 509 4.85 -7.57 10.35
N LEU A 510 6.11 -8.02 10.43
CA LEU A 510 7.23 -7.08 10.60
C LEU A 510 7.57 -6.29 9.33
N PHE A 511 7.10 -6.74 8.16
CA PHE A 511 7.42 -6.15 6.86
C PHE A 511 6.16 -5.55 6.24
N PRO A 512 5.89 -4.24 6.47
CA PRO A 512 4.68 -3.62 5.98
C PRO A 512 4.60 -3.71 4.45
N GLU A 513 3.39 -3.86 3.93
CA GLU A 513 3.15 -3.88 2.49
C GLU A 513 3.35 -2.50 1.87
N ALA A 514 3.60 -2.48 0.55
CA ALA A 514 3.66 -1.23 -0.20
C ALA A 514 2.30 -0.52 -0.15
N SER A 515 2.26 0.64 0.49
CA SER A 515 1.07 1.49 0.56
C SER A 515 1.08 2.53 -0.55
N PRO A 516 -0.08 2.97 -1.07
CA PRO A 516 -0.16 4.11 -1.97
C PRO A 516 0.55 5.35 -1.42
N MET A 517 1.18 6.12 -2.30
CA MET A 517 1.79 7.39 -1.89
C MET A 517 0.73 8.33 -1.28
N PRO A 518 1.04 9.08 -0.21
CA PRO A 518 0.13 10.10 0.28
C PRO A 518 -0.14 11.18 -0.77
N ARG A 519 -1.36 11.73 -0.77
CA ARG A 519 -1.74 12.86 -1.63
C ARG A 519 -0.80 14.04 -1.40
N ARG A 520 -0.30 14.65 -2.48
CA ARG A 520 0.50 15.89 -2.45
C ARG A 520 -0.17 17.08 -3.12
N THR A 521 -1.25 16.84 -3.85
CA THR A 521 -2.04 17.92 -4.44
C THR A 521 -2.98 18.52 -3.40
N PRO A 522 -3.24 19.84 -3.43
CA PRO A 522 -4.31 20.41 -2.64
C PRO A 522 -5.66 19.84 -3.08
N PRO A 523 -6.71 19.89 -2.23
CA PRO A 523 -8.08 19.67 -2.69
C PRO A 523 -8.39 20.62 -3.86
N PRO A 524 -9.13 20.16 -4.88
CA PRO A 524 -9.44 20.97 -6.05
C PRO A 524 -10.28 22.19 -5.64
N ASP A 525 -9.99 23.35 -6.24
CA ASP A 525 -10.83 24.54 -6.09
C ASP A 525 -12.15 24.32 -6.83
N VAL A 526 -13.19 24.04 -6.06
CA VAL A 526 -14.52 23.69 -6.56
C VAL A 526 -15.07 24.76 -7.51
N GLU A 527 -14.81 26.05 -7.27
CA GLU A 527 -15.40 27.10 -8.11
C GLU A 527 -14.60 27.31 -9.41
N SER A 528 -13.27 27.23 -9.36
CA SER A 528 -12.43 27.21 -10.56
C SER A 528 -12.73 26.01 -11.46
N VAL A 529 -12.91 24.82 -10.88
CA VAL A 529 -13.30 23.62 -11.63
C VAL A 529 -14.70 23.79 -12.21
N ARG A 530 -15.67 24.33 -11.45
CA ARG A 530 -17.02 24.63 -11.98
C ARG A 530 -17.00 25.63 -13.11
N GLU A 531 -16.20 26.70 -13.04
CA GLU A 531 -16.11 27.69 -14.09
C GLU A 531 -15.47 27.09 -15.36
N SER A 532 -14.43 26.27 -15.19
CA SER A 532 -13.81 25.51 -16.27
C SER A 532 -14.77 24.52 -16.92
N LEU A 533 -15.57 23.81 -16.11
CA LEU A 533 -16.66 22.95 -16.59
C LEU A 533 -17.68 23.77 -17.38
N ARG A 534 -18.22 24.85 -16.82
CA ARG A 534 -19.18 25.72 -17.50
C ARG A 534 -18.65 26.22 -18.83
N ARG A 535 -17.36 26.52 -18.94
CA ARG A 535 -16.72 26.95 -20.19
C ARG A 535 -16.67 25.81 -21.22
N VAL A 536 -16.17 24.64 -20.83
CA VAL A 536 -16.10 23.46 -21.72
C VAL A 536 -17.49 23.04 -22.18
N TRP A 537 -18.48 23.03 -21.29
CA TRP A 537 -19.88 22.74 -21.63
C TRP A 537 -20.50 23.78 -22.56
N ARG A 538 -20.26 25.09 -22.31
CA ARG A 538 -20.72 26.17 -23.19
C ARG A 538 -20.13 26.04 -24.59
N GLU A 539 -18.83 25.78 -24.69
CA GLU A 539 -18.14 25.61 -25.96
C GLU A 539 -18.62 24.35 -26.69
N ALA A 540 -18.78 23.23 -25.97
CA ALA A 540 -19.23 21.97 -26.52
C ALA A 540 -20.66 22.03 -27.10
N ILE A 541 -21.59 22.61 -26.34
CA ILE A 541 -22.98 22.79 -26.77
C ILE A 541 -23.05 23.80 -27.92
N SER A 542 -22.26 24.87 -27.87
CA SER A 542 -22.22 25.86 -28.95
C SER A 542 -21.70 25.27 -30.26
N THR A 543 -20.79 24.29 -30.21
CA THR A 543 -20.31 23.63 -31.44
C THR A 543 -21.27 22.54 -31.90
N ALA A 544 -21.84 21.74 -31.00
CA ALA A 544 -22.87 20.76 -31.38
C ALA A 544 -24.11 21.41 -31.98
N LEU A 545 -24.56 22.56 -31.47
CA LEU A 545 -25.67 23.33 -32.06
C LEU A 545 -25.32 23.94 -33.43
N ARG A 546 -24.03 24.20 -33.71
CA ARG A 546 -23.57 24.69 -35.02
C ARG A 546 -23.41 23.56 -36.04
N GLU A 547 -23.08 22.36 -35.58
CA GLU A 547 -22.83 21.20 -36.44
C GLU A 547 -24.06 20.32 -36.67
N ALA A 548 -24.94 20.20 -35.67
CA ALA A 548 -26.23 19.58 -35.83
C ALA A 548 -27.05 20.42 -36.81
N ARG A 549 -27.16 19.96 -38.05
CA ARG A 549 -28.13 20.52 -39.00
C ARG A 549 -29.50 20.37 -38.33
N PRO A 550 -30.21 21.46 -37.99
CA PRO A 550 -31.42 21.39 -37.18
C PRO A 550 -32.42 20.35 -37.71
N THR A 551 -32.47 20.19 -39.03
CA THR A 551 -33.33 19.27 -39.78
C THR A 551 -33.15 17.78 -39.46
N GLU A 552 -31.94 17.29 -39.19
CA GLU A 552 -31.67 15.85 -38.97
C GLU A 552 -32.07 15.42 -37.56
N LEU A 553 -31.79 16.27 -36.57
CA LEU A 553 -32.21 16.09 -35.17
C LEU A 553 -33.75 16.16 -35.04
N TRP A 554 -34.39 16.98 -35.89
CA TRP A 554 -35.86 17.02 -36.04
C TRP A 554 -36.43 15.74 -36.67
N GLN A 555 -35.76 15.09 -37.64
CA GLN A 555 -36.23 13.83 -38.24
C GLN A 555 -36.13 12.65 -37.28
N GLU A 556 -35.02 12.50 -36.54
CA GLU A 556 -34.91 11.43 -35.54
C GLU A 556 -35.95 11.58 -34.40
N LEU A 557 -36.26 12.82 -33.98
CA LEU A 557 -37.33 13.10 -32.99
C LEU A 557 -38.74 12.82 -33.53
N HIS A 558 -38.94 12.96 -34.84
CA HIS A 558 -40.22 12.71 -35.49
C HIS A 558 -40.45 11.21 -35.73
N ASP A 559 -39.39 10.47 -36.07
CA ASP A 559 -39.41 9.02 -36.29
C ASP A 559 -39.56 8.25 -34.98
N ALA A 560 -39.02 8.76 -33.85
CA ALA A 560 -39.22 8.17 -32.53
C ALA A 560 -40.64 8.36 -31.95
N ARG A 561 -41.50 9.17 -32.61
CA ARG A 561 -42.92 9.35 -32.27
C ARG A 561 -43.86 8.45 -33.09
N GLY A 562 -43.36 7.78 -34.12
CA GLY A 562 -44.08 6.72 -34.86
C GLY A 562 -43.77 5.35 -34.29
#